data_AF-A0A6L3MIQ9-F1
#
_entry.id   AF-A0A6L3MIQ9-F1
#
_cell.length_a   1.000
_cell.length_b   1.000
_cell.length_c   1.000
_cell.angle_alpha   90.00
_cell.angle_beta   90.00
_cell.angle_gamma   90.00
#
_symmetry.space_group_name_H-M   'P 1'
#
loop_
_entity.id
_entity.type
_entity.pdbx_description
1 polymer ?
#
loop_
_entity_poly.entity_id
_entity_poly.type
_entity_poly.pdbx_seq_one_letter_code
_entity_poly.pdbx_strand_id
1 'polypeptide(L)' 'IAWADQIFVMESRHKQQIKEKFSKQLQHKKVFVLDIPDDYHYMDPELIELLQFALLPYLK' A
#
# COMPACT_ATOMS: atom_id res chain seq x y z
N ILE A 1 -4.38 -8.27 7.85
CA ILE A 1 -5.24 -7.08 7.61
C ILE A 1 -5.95 -6.62 8.88
N ALA A 2 -6.57 -7.51 9.68
CA ALA A 2 -7.33 -7.11 10.87
C ALA A 2 -6.54 -6.32 11.94
N TRP A 3 -5.21 -6.47 12.02
CA TRP A 3 -4.36 -5.73 12.96
C TRP A 3 -3.85 -4.38 12.45
N ALA A 4 -3.85 -4.13 11.13
CA ALA A 4 -3.24 -2.92 10.56
C ALA A 4 -4.21 -1.73 10.59
N ASP A 5 -3.77 -0.59 11.14
CA ASP A 5 -4.56 0.66 11.14
C ASP A 5 -4.60 1.30 9.74
N GLN A 6 -3.50 1.21 9.01
CA GLN A 6 -3.33 1.72 7.65
C GLN A 6 -2.71 0.64 6.77
N ILE A 7 -3.19 0.55 5.53
CA ILE A 7 -2.71 -0.43 4.55
C ILE A 7 -2.28 0.35 3.31
N PHE A 8 -1.02 0.19 2.92
CA PHE A 8 -0.47 0.76 1.70
C PHE A 8 -0.30 -0.34 0.67
N VAL A 9 -0.71 -0.08 -0.57
CA VAL A 9 -0.52 -0.98 -1.71
C VAL A 9 0.14 -0.23 -2.85
N MET A 10 0.96 -0.93 -3.62
CA MET A 10 1.67 -0.33 -4.76
C MET A 10 0.70 0.12 -5.85
N GLU A 11 -0.21 -0.76 -6.25
CA GLU A 11 -1.14 -0.51 -7.36
C GLU A 11 -2.62 -0.69 -6.98
N SER A 12 -3.49 -0.06 -7.76
CA SER A 12 -4.96 -0.17 -7.61
C SER A 12 -5.47 -1.61 -7.73
N ARG A 13 -4.78 -2.46 -8.52
CA ARG A 13 -5.12 -3.89 -8.65
C ARG A 13 -5.01 -4.62 -7.32
N HIS A 14 -3.98 -4.34 -6.53
CA HIS A 14 -3.80 -4.94 -5.19
C HIS A 14 -4.92 -4.53 -4.23
N LYS A 15 -5.34 -3.25 -4.29
CA LYS A 15 -6.49 -2.77 -3.50
C LYS A 15 -7.76 -3.54 -3.86
N GLN A 16 -8.00 -3.80 -5.15
CA GLN A 16 -9.18 -4.54 -5.58
C GLN A 16 -9.16 -5.99 -5.09
N GLN A 17 -8.04 -6.69 -5.23
CA GLN A 17 -7.87 -8.06 -4.71
C GLN A 17 -8.08 -8.14 -3.19
N ILE A 18 -7.56 -7.17 -2.45
CA ILE A 18 -7.73 -7.07 -1.00
C ILE A 18 -9.21 -6.80 -0.65
N LYS A 19 -9.87 -5.91 -1.38
CA LYS A 19 -11.29 -5.60 -1.18
C LYS A 19 -12.18 -6.82 -1.46
N GLU A 20 -11.89 -7.58 -2.50
CA GLU A 20 -12.64 -8.80 -2.83
C GLU A 20 -12.49 -9.87 -1.75
N LYS A 21 -11.26 -10.13 -1.30
CA LYS A 21 -10.98 -11.17 -0.29
C LYS A 21 -11.35 -10.78 1.14
N PHE A 22 -11.24 -9.49 1.49
CA PHE A 22 -11.32 -9.02 2.87
C PHE A 22 -12.30 -7.86 3.08
N SER A 23 -13.30 -7.70 2.20
CA SER A 23 -14.33 -6.64 2.23
C SER A 23 -14.88 -6.34 3.62
N LYS A 24 -15.29 -7.37 4.38
CA LYS A 24 -15.84 -7.23 5.74
C LYS A 24 -14.86 -6.63 6.75
N GLN A 25 -13.57 -6.96 6.62
CA GLN A 25 -12.51 -6.52 7.53
C GLN A 25 -11.95 -5.14 7.17
N LEU A 26 -12.29 -4.64 5.97
CA LEU A 26 -11.85 -3.36 5.43
C LEU A 26 -12.85 -2.23 5.63
N GLN A 27 -14.08 -2.49 6.08
CA GLN A 27 -15.13 -1.47 6.20
C GLN A 27 -14.71 -0.24 7.00
N HIS A 28 -13.82 -0.41 7.99
CA HIS A 28 -13.32 0.68 8.82
C HIS A 28 -11.82 0.98 8.61
N LYS A 29 -11.19 0.36 7.61
CA LYS A 29 -9.74 0.48 7.36
C LYS A 29 -9.45 1.27 6.10
N LYS A 30 -8.43 2.13 6.18
CA LYS A 30 -7.98 2.91 5.03
C LYS A 30 -6.96 2.11 4.23
N VAL A 31 -7.22 1.98 2.93
CA VAL A 31 -6.29 1.41 1.95
C VAL A 31 -5.82 2.51 1.01
N PHE A 32 -4.54 2.83 1.09
CA PHE A 32 -3.85 3.82 0.27
C PHE A 32 -3.16 3.12 -0.90
N VAL A 33 -3.31 3.68 -2.08
CA VAL A 33 -2.61 3.24 -3.28
C VAL A 33 -1.48 4.24 -3.52
N LEU A 34 -0.25 3.73 -3.66
CA LEU A 34 0.93 4.56 -3.86
C LEU A 34 1.20 4.87 -5.34
N ASP A 35 0.50 4.20 -6.25
CA ASP A 35 0.66 4.27 -7.71
C ASP A 35 2.12 4.04 -8.14
N ILE A 36 2.77 3.09 -7.47
CA ILE A 36 4.15 2.66 -7.72
C ILE A 36 4.10 1.40 -8.60
N PRO A 37 4.75 1.37 -9.77
CA PRO A 37 4.82 0.17 -10.61
C PRO A 37 5.69 -0.90 -9.96
N ASP A 38 5.37 -2.18 -10.18
CA ASP A 38 6.12 -3.34 -9.66
C ASP A 38 7.33 -3.70 -10.54
N ASP A 39 8.04 -2.70 -11.06
CA ASP A 39 9.16 -2.85 -12.00
C ASP A 39 10.53 -2.78 -11.30
N TYR A 40 10.53 -2.76 -9.96
CA TYR A 40 11.74 -2.60 -9.15
C TYR A 40 12.31 -3.93 -8.70
N HIS A 41 13.65 -4.01 -8.65
CA HIS A 41 14.31 -5.18 -8.11
C HIS A 41 14.22 -5.23 -6.58
N TYR A 42 14.47 -6.42 -6.03
CA TYR A 42 14.56 -6.57 -4.58
C TYR A 42 15.67 -5.66 -4.02
N MET A 43 15.30 -4.80 -3.05
CA MET A 43 16.18 -3.80 -2.42
C MET A 43 16.71 -2.71 -3.37
N ASP A 44 15.98 -2.43 -4.45
CA ASP A 44 16.33 -1.32 -5.34
C ASP A 44 16.32 0.02 -4.57
N PRO A 45 17.43 0.78 -4.55
CA PRO A 45 17.49 2.05 -3.84
C PRO A 45 16.43 3.07 -4.34
N GLU A 46 16.09 3.06 -5.63
CA GLU A 46 15.06 3.96 -6.17
C GLU A 46 13.68 3.68 -5.57
N LEU A 47 13.34 2.40 -5.39
CA LEU A 47 12.09 2.00 -4.72
C LEU A 47 12.08 2.47 -3.27
N ILE A 48 13.21 2.36 -2.57
CA ILE A 48 13.31 2.78 -1.16
C ILE A 48 13.07 4.28 -1.03
N GLU A 49 13.70 5.10 -1.88
CA GLU A 49 13.49 6.55 -1.89
C GLU A 49 12.05 6.93 -2.22
N LEU A 50 11.46 6.28 -3.23
CA LEU A 50 10.07 6.49 -3.63
C LEU A 50 9.10 6.16 -2.49
N LEU A 51 9.32 5.03 -1.81
CA LEU A 51 8.52 4.63 -0.65
C LEU A 51 8.66 5.62 0.50
N GLN A 52 9.88 6.08 0.82
CA GLN A 52 10.09 7.09 1.86
C GLN A 52 9.33 8.38 1.52
N PHE A 53 9.41 8.86 0.27
CA PHE A 53 8.70 10.06 -0.18
C PHE A 53 7.18 9.89 -0.13
N ALA A 54 6.67 8.75 -0.59
CA ALA A 54 5.23 8.48 -0.63
C ALA A 54 4.64 8.25 0.77
N LEU A 55 5.42 7.70 1.70
CA LEU A 55 4.99 7.41 3.08
C LEU A 55 5.17 8.61 4.02
N LEU A 56 6.09 9.53 3.73
CA LEU A 56 6.33 10.76 4.50
C LEU A 56 5.05 11.51 4.95
N PRO A 57 4.04 11.76 4.09
CA PRO A 57 2.81 12.45 4.53
C PRO A 57 1.93 11.64 5.49
N TYR A 58 2.15 10.32 5.60
CA TYR A 58 1.37 9.41 6.44
C TYR A 58 2.07 9.06 7.76
N LEU A 59 3.40 9.21 7.81
CA LEU A 59 4.22 9.03 9.01
C LEU A 59 4.23 10.35 9.81
N LYS A 60 3.30 10.47 10.77
CA LYS A 60 3.30 11.52 11.80
C LYS A 60 3.83 10.98 13.12
#